data_AF-A0A962DGP7-F1
#
_entry.id   AF-A0A962DGP7-F1
#
_cell.length_a   1.000
_cell.length_b   1.000
_cell.length_c   1.000
_cell.angle_alpha   90.00
_cell.angle_beta   90.00
_cell.angle_gamma   90.00
#
_symmetry.space_group_name_H-M   'P 1'
#
loop_
_entity.id
_entity.type
_entity.pdbx_description
1 polymer ?
#
loop_
_entity_poly.entity_id
_entity_poly.type
_entity_poly.pdbx_seq_one_letter_code
_entity_poly.pdbx_strand_id
1 'polypeptide(L)'
;MKNKLIALIFMVLTFGQAWSKDVTVLSQSSEAADGLDLMAVSELFKETPNLEEFEKSLNDPNIGINNLDLDNNGYVDFIRVVEDAVEDTRIIILQAALGEDEFQDVATIEVEKSGNDYNLQVRGNVIVYGPDYYIAPSVVRIATWPILGWIYRPVYRPYRSTFYFGYYPRWWKPFRPVHINVYRTRTVTFTKRNTFVVTKTNRVKTVNKVTYKPSNSSKVTRTVGVKKTTTNGKTTTAVGVKKTRTTANGNTVTTKKGVKRTNNKNTGTTTTTKGVKKTKTNKDGSKTKVKKTKKVKKKD
;
A
#
# COMPACT_ATOMS: atom_id res chain seq x y z
N MET A 1 -75.62 25.28 1.49
CA MET A 1 -74.84 24.96 2.70
C MET A 1 -74.77 23.45 2.88
N LYS A 2 -73.63 22.98 3.39
CA LYS A 2 -73.27 21.62 3.84
C LYS A 2 -72.49 20.75 2.83
N ASN A 3 -71.18 20.93 2.98
CA ASN A 3 -70.00 20.27 2.46
C ASN A 3 -70.10 18.75 2.33
N LYS A 4 -69.65 18.21 1.20
CA LYS A 4 -69.15 16.83 1.12
C LYS A 4 -67.62 16.89 1.04
N LEU A 5 -67.00 16.41 2.10
CA LEU A 5 -65.56 16.21 2.27
C LEU A 5 -65.09 15.14 1.26
N ILE A 6 -64.23 15.49 0.31
CA ILE A 6 -63.49 14.52 -0.50
C ILE A 6 -62.08 14.45 0.09
N ALA A 7 -61.81 13.37 0.83
CA ALA A 7 -60.47 13.07 1.33
C ALA A 7 -59.61 12.54 0.18
N LEU A 8 -58.64 13.34 -0.27
CA LEU A 8 -57.66 12.96 -1.28
C LEU A 8 -56.48 12.28 -0.56
N ILE A 9 -56.39 10.94 -0.67
CA ILE A 9 -55.24 10.16 -0.16
C ILE A 9 -54.07 10.37 -1.12
N PHE A 10 -53.07 11.14 -0.69
CA PHE A 10 -51.77 11.25 -1.37
C PHE A 10 -50.93 10.01 -1.04
N MET A 11 -50.98 8.99 -1.89
CA MET A 11 -50.09 7.83 -1.82
C MET A 11 -48.71 8.24 -2.34
N VAL A 12 -47.81 8.65 -1.43
CA VAL A 12 -46.41 8.91 -1.74
C VAL A 12 -45.73 7.57 -2.08
N LEU A 13 -45.56 7.29 -3.37
CA LEU A 13 -44.66 6.25 -3.84
C LEU A 13 -43.22 6.66 -3.50
N THR A 14 -42.72 6.18 -2.37
CA THR A 14 -41.29 6.23 -2.07
C THR A 14 -40.57 5.26 -2.99
N PHE A 15 -40.05 5.79 -4.10
CA PHE A 15 -39.12 5.08 -4.96
C PHE A 15 -37.84 4.83 -4.15
N GLY A 16 -37.72 3.62 -3.59
CA GLY A 16 -36.53 3.20 -2.86
C GLY A 16 -35.32 3.27 -3.79
N GLN A 17 -34.49 4.31 -3.63
CA GLN A 17 -33.19 4.34 -4.28
C GLN A 17 -32.36 3.20 -3.71
N ALA A 18 -32.16 2.16 -4.52
CA ALA A 18 -31.21 1.11 -4.23
C ALA A 18 -29.82 1.74 -4.22
N TRP A 19 -29.29 1.99 -3.01
CA TRP A 19 -27.91 2.39 -2.80
C TRP A 19 -27.01 1.30 -3.40
N SER A 20 -26.40 1.60 -4.55
CA SER A 20 -25.33 0.77 -5.06
C SER A 20 -24.14 0.95 -4.12
N LYS A 21 -23.88 -0.03 -3.25
CA LYS A 21 -22.59 -0.09 -2.55
C LYS A 21 -21.52 -0.16 -3.64
N ASP A 22 -20.69 0.87 -3.75
CA ASP A 22 -19.51 0.80 -4.58
C ASP A 22 -18.61 -0.31 -4.03
N VAL A 23 -18.63 -1.44 -4.72
CA VAL A 23 -17.71 -2.55 -4.46
C VAL A 23 -16.35 -2.10 -5.00
N THR A 24 -15.57 -1.46 -4.14
CA THR A 24 -14.14 -1.24 -4.36
C THR A 24 -13.51 -2.60 -4.60
N VAL A 25 -13.17 -2.88 -5.86
CA VAL A 25 -12.29 -4.00 -6.18
C VAL A 25 -10.91 -3.56 -5.71
N LEU A 26 -10.63 -3.82 -4.43
CA LEU A 26 -9.27 -3.83 -3.90
C LEU A 26 -8.46 -4.74 -4.83
N SER A 27 -7.64 -4.14 -5.69
CA SER A 27 -6.49 -4.85 -6.19
C SER A 27 -5.65 -5.13 -4.95
N GLN A 28 -5.79 -6.35 -4.39
CA GLN A 28 -4.85 -6.88 -3.40
C GLN A 28 -3.46 -6.44 -3.85
N SER A 29 -2.83 -5.58 -3.04
CA SER A 29 -1.42 -5.18 -3.05
C SER A 29 -0.72 -5.30 -4.40
N SER A 30 -0.32 -4.18 -5.00
CA SER A 30 0.45 -4.21 -6.24
C SER A 30 1.71 -5.09 -6.09
N GLU A 31 2.24 -5.65 -7.18
CA GLU A 31 3.54 -6.36 -7.16
C GLU A 31 4.72 -5.45 -6.74
N ALA A 32 4.50 -4.13 -6.57
CA ALA A 32 5.47 -3.23 -5.95
C ALA A 32 5.43 -3.32 -4.41
N ALA A 33 4.28 -3.61 -3.81
CA ALA A 33 4.14 -3.93 -2.38
C ALA A 33 4.72 -5.31 -2.00
N ASP A 34 4.94 -6.19 -2.98
CA ASP A 34 5.45 -7.55 -2.76
C ASP A 34 6.88 -7.57 -2.17
N GLY A 35 7.63 -6.45 -2.25
CA GLY A 35 8.98 -6.33 -1.70
C GLY A 35 9.06 -5.68 -0.32
N LEU A 36 7.94 -5.26 0.27
CA LEU A 36 7.90 -4.73 1.63
C LEU A 36 6.58 -5.12 2.32
N ASP A 37 6.64 -6.15 3.16
CA ASP A 37 5.52 -6.60 3.96
C ASP A 37 5.30 -5.65 5.14
N LEU A 38 4.29 -4.79 5.05
CA LEU A 38 4.00 -3.82 6.11
C LEU A 38 3.63 -4.49 7.45
N MET A 39 3.23 -5.76 7.46
CA MET A 39 3.02 -6.50 8.70
C MET A 39 4.35 -6.77 9.40
N ALA A 40 5.36 -7.25 8.64
CA ALA A 40 6.70 -7.47 9.15
C ALA A 40 7.38 -6.16 9.57
N VAL A 41 7.16 -5.07 8.81
CA VAL A 41 7.61 -3.72 9.19
C VAL A 41 6.98 -3.28 10.52
N SER A 42 5.69 -3.55 10.72
CA SER A 42 4.98 -3.19 11.95
C SER A 42 5.51 -3.96 13.16
N GLU A 43 5.78 -5.26 13.01
CA GLU A 43 6.40 -6.07 14.06
C GLU A 43 7.82 -5.60 14.37
N LEU A 44 8.62 -5.27 13.35
CA LEU A 44 9.96 -4.73 13.56
C LEU A 44 9.91 -3.40 14.34
N PHE A 45 9.02 -2.49 13.93
CA PHE A 45 8.86 -1.19 14.59
C PHE A 45 8.55 -1.34 16.08
N LYS A 46 7.65 -2.27 16.42
CA LYS A 46 7.26 -2.58 17.80
C LYS A 46 8.44 -3.00 18.67
N GLU A 47 9.39 -3.78 18.14
CA GLU A 47 10.51 -4.35 18.90
C GLU A 47 11.74 -3.43 18.96
N THR A 48 11.87 -2.48 18.04
CA THR A 48 13.06 -1.60 17.97
C THR A 48 13.06 -0.52 19.05
N PRO A 49 14.23 -0.11 19.55
CA PRO A 49 14.32 0.85 20.65
C PRO A 49 14.08 2.31 20.24
N ASN A 50 14.37 2.67 18.99
CA ASN A 50 14.25 4.03 18.46
C ASN A 50 14.20 4.01 16.92
N LEU A 51 13.97 5.18 16.30
CA LEU A 51 13.81 5.29 14.84
C LEU A 51 15.10 5.07 14.04
N GLU A 52 16.27 5.33 14.61
CA GLU A 52 17.56 5.07 13.96
C GLU A 52 17.84 3.56 13.83
N GLU A 53 17.68 2.83 14.93
CA GLU A 53 17.81 1.37 14.93
C GLU A 53 16.71 0.70 14.11
N PHE A 54 15.52 1.29 14.06
CA PHE A 54 14.45 0.87 13.16
C PHE A 54 14.84 1.04 11.69
N GLU A 55 15.34 2.21 11.28
CA GLU A 55 15.83 2.45 9.92
C GLU A 55 16.95 1.47 9.53
N LYS A 56 17.90 1.27 10.43
CA LYS A 56 19.00 0.33 10.23
C LYS A 56 18.50 -1.09 10.05
N SER A 57 17.63 -1.55 10.95
CA SER A 57 17.09 -2.90 10.91
C SER A 57 16.20 -3.14 9.69
N LEU A 58 15.44 -2.12 9.28
CA LEU A 58 14.60 -2.16 8.09
C LEU A 58 15.43 -2.41 6.83
N ASN A 59 16.62 -1.81 6.75
CA ASN A 59 17.51 -1.89 5.58
C ASN A 59 18.61 -2.96 5.67
N ASP A 60 18.66 -3.75 6.75
CA ASP A 60 19.65 -4.82 6.91
C ASP A 60 19.29 -6.02 6.01
N PRO A 61 20.16 -6.41 5.06
CA PRO A 61 19.91 -7.56 4.18
C PRO A 61 19.80 -8.90 4.92
N ASN A 62 20.37 -9.01 6.12
CA ASN A 62 20.30 -10.21 6.96
C ASN A 62 18.92 -10.34 7.64
N ILE A 63 18.34 -9.22 8.06
CA ILE A 63 16.95 -9.17 8.57
C ILE A 63 15.98 -9.39 7.42
N GLY A 64 16.24 -8.76 6.26
CA GLY A 64 15.57 -9.09 5.00
C GLY A 64 14.12 -8.65 4.91
N ILE A 65 13.70 -7.64 5.68
CA ILE A 65 12.36 -7.04 5.58
C ILE A 65 12.23 -6.14 4.35
N ASN A 66 13.25 -5.34 4.04
CA ASN A 66 13.28 -4.55 2.81
C ASN A 66 13.79 -5.37 1.62
N ASN A 67 12.94 -5.50 0.60
CA ASN A 67 13.23 -6.11 -0.69
C ASN A 67 12.64 -5.27 -1.84
N LEU A 68 12.49 -3.96 -1.63
CA LEU A 68 11.92 -3.03 -2.61
C LEU A 68 12.91 -2.67 -3.71
N ASP A 69 12.44 -2.69 -4.94
CA ASP A 69 13.13 -2.22 -6.14
C ASP A 69 12.07 -1.53 -7.01
N LEU A 70 11.72 -0.31 -6.58
CA LEU A 70 10.68 0.54 -7.11
C LEU A 70 11.08 1.10 -8.48
N ASP A 71 12.30 1.60 -8.61
CA ASP A 71 12.84 2.14 -9.87
C ASP A 71 13.28 1.04 -10.84
N ASN A 72 13.46 -0.20 -10.36
CA ASN A 72 13.85 -1.38 -11.13
C ASN A 72 15.28 -1.34 -11.65
N ASN A 73 16.18 -0.67 -10.92
CA ASN A 73 17.62 -0.65 -11.20
C ASN A 73 18.30 -1.99 -10.85
N GLY A 74 17.60 -2.89 -10.16
CA GLY A 74 18.09 -4.23 -9.81
C GLY A 74 18.82 -4.31 -8.47
N TYR A 75 18.79 -3.24 -7.69
CA TYR A 75 19.24 -3.15 -6.31
C TYR A 75 18.04 -2.81 -5.41
N VAL A 76 18.16 -3.15 -4.13
CA VAL A 76 17.15 -2.77 -3.14
C VAL A 76 17.27 -1.28 -2.85
N ASP A 77 16.16 -0.57 -2.95
CA ASP A 77 16.06 0.84 -2.62
C ASP A 77 16.21 1.04 -1.11
N PHE A 78 17.12 1.92 -0.70
CA PHE A 78 17.25 2.31 0.69
C PHE A 78 15.99 3.06 1.14
N ILE A 79 15.37 2.60 2.22
CA ILE A 79 14.22 3.26 2.84
C ILE A 79 14.72 4.10 3.98
N ARG A 80 14.71 5.42 3.81
CA ARG A 80 14.96 6.34 4.90
C ARG A 80 13.70 6.61 5.72
N VAL A 81 13.89 6.94 6.99
CA VAL A 81 12.86 7.22 7.98
C VAL A 81 12.88 8.70 8.30
N VAL A 82 11.73 9.34 8.17
CA VAL A 82 11.53 10.75 8.51
C VAL A 82 10.33 10.84 9.43
N GLU A 83 10.42 11.64 10.47
CA GLU A 83 9.32 11.87 11.38
C GLU A 83 8.85 13.33 11.31
N ASP A 84 7.55 13.49 11.26
CA ASP A 84 6.89 14.75 11.57
C ASP A 84 6.03 14.60 12.82
N ALA A 85 6.13 15.57 13.72
CA ALA A 85 5.40 15.60 14.98
C ALA A 85 4.55 16.86 15.05
N VAL A 86 3.27 16.71 15.38
CA VAL A 86 2.36 17.82 15.65
C VAL A 86 1.49 17.44 16.84
N GLU A 87 1.51 18.30 17.86
CA GLU A 87 0.81 18.06 19.13
C GLU A 87 1.19 16.67 19.67
N ASP A 88 0.19 15.82 19.93
CA ASP A 88 0.33 14.47 20.44
C ASP A 88 0.37 13.39 19.34
N THR A 89 0.51 13.79 18.06
CA THR A 89 0.61 12.87 16.93
C THR A 89 2.03 12.81 16.39
N ARG A 90 2.48 11.61 16.05
CA ARG A 90 3.73 11.32 15.34
C ARG A 90 3.40 10.64 14.02
N ILE A 91 3.99 11.12 12.93
CA ILE A 91 3.89 10.52 11.60
C ILE A 91 5.30 10.11 11.20
N ILE A 92 5.56 8.80 11.21
CA ILE A 92 6.81 8.22 10.76
C ILE A 92 6.64 7.82 9.30
N ILE A 93 7.39 8.46 8.42
CA ILE A 93 7.34 8.33 6.98
C ILE A 93 8.48 7.41 6.53
N LEU A 94 8.12 6.33 5.83
CA LEU A 94 9.07 5.44 5.18
C LEU A 94 9.23 5.88 3.73
N GLN A 95 10.40 6.39 3.37
CA GLN A 95 10.64 7.04 2.10
C GLN A 95 11.80 6.36 1.36
N ALA A 96 11.56 5.89 0.14
CA ALA A 96 12.61 5.37 -0.73
C ALA A 96 13.32 6.52 -1.45
N ALA A 97 14.64 6.56 -1.37
CA ALA A 97 15.48 7.52 -2.11
C ALA A 97 15.88 6.92 -3.47
N LEU A 98 15.27 7.40 -4.55
CA LEU A 98 15.39 6.84 -5.91
C LEU A 98 16.27 7.70 -6.85
N GLY A 99 16.75 8.85 -6.37
CA GLY A 99 17.58 9.81 -7.10
C GLY A 99 17.87 11.02 -6.23
N GLU A 100 18.73 11.92 -6.68
CA GLU A 100 19.18 13.11 -5.93
C GLU A 100 18.02 13.94 -5.36
N ASP A 101 17.01 14.22 -6.18
CA ASP A 101 15.76 14.89 -5.78
C ASP A 101 14.51 14.04 -6.01
N GLU A 102 14.67 12.72 -6.07
CA GLU A 102 13.60 11.80 -6.44
C GLU A 102 13.28 10.85 -5.28
N PHE A 103 12.20 11.15 -4.58
CA PHE A 103 11.75 10.37 -3.43
C PHE A 103 10.36 9.76 -3.67
N GLN A 104 10.17 8.54 -3.16
CA GLN A 104 8.85 7.91 -3.10
C GLN A 104 8.52 7.53 -1.66
N ASP A 105 7.45 8.09 -1.11
CA ASP A 105 6.90 7.61 0.15
C ASP A 105 6.27 6.24 -0.07
N VAL A 106 6.60 5.28 0.78
CA VAL A 106 6.20 3.88 0.66
C VAL A 106 5.08 3.55 1.64
N ALA A 107 5.21 4.00 2.88
CA ALA A 107 4.20 3.87 3.92
C ALA A 107 4.41 4.92 5.02
N THR A 108 3.37 5.15 5.82
CA THR A 108 3.44 5.95 7.04
C THR A 108 3.01 5.11 8.24
N ILE A 109 3.65 5.30 9.39
CA ILE A 109 3.22 4.80 10.69
C ILE A 109 2.71 6.03 11.47
N GLU A 110 1.42 6.06 11.71
CA GLU A 110 0.72 7.15 12.39
C GLU A 110 0.43 6.72 13.82
N VAL A 111 0.89 7.52 14.79
CA VAL A 111 0.74 7.25 16.23
C VAL A 111 0.18 8.48 16.92
N GLU A 112 -0.93 8.34 17.62
CA GLU A 112 -1.57 9.41 18.40
C GLU A 112 -1.64 8.97 19.87
N LYS A 113 -1.19 9.82 20.79
CA LYS A 113 -1.36 9.55 22.23
C LYS A 113 -2.84 9.58 22.60
N SER A 114 -3.31 8.58 23.34
CA SER A 114 -4.70 8.44 23.76
C SER A 114 -4.76 8.03 25.23
N GLY A 115 -4.78 9.02 26.12
CA GLY A 115 -4.73 8.81 27.57
C GLY A 115 -3.42 8.16 28.00
N ASN A 116 -3.51 6.95 28.57
CA ASN A 116 -2.38 6.15 29.05
C ASN A 116 -1.85 5.13 28.02
N ASP A 117 -2.39 5.14 26.80
CA ASP A 117 -1.94 4.30 25.69
C ASP A 117 -1.86 5.12 24.40
N TYR A 118 -1.75 4.45 23.26
CA TYR A 118 -1.61 5.08 21.95
C TYR A 118 -2.60 4.47 20.95
N ASN A 119 -3.09 5.27 20.02
CA ASN A 119 -3.72 4.79 18.80
C ASN A 119 -2.64 4.71 17.72
N LEU A 120 -2.55 3.56 17.03
CA LEU A 120 -1.54 3.36 16.00
C LEU A 120 -2.14 2.73 14.75
N GLN A 121 -1.68 3.21 13.60
CA GLN A 121 -1.97 2.61 12.32
C GLN A 121 -0.80 2.78 11.35
N VAL A 122 -0.54 1.74 10.56
CA VAL A 122 0.34 1.82 9.40
C VAL A 122 -0.50 1.97 8.15
N ARG A 123 -0.18 2.94 7.31
CA ARG A 123 -0.87 3.24 6.06
C ARG A 123 0.10 3.03 4.90
N GLY A 124 -0.26 2.15 3.97
CA GLY A 124 0.50 1.99 2.73
C GLY A 124 0.28 3.17 1.79
N ASN A 125 1.33 3.65 1.13
CA ASN A 125 1.20 4.67 0.10
C ASN A 125 0.29 4.16 -1.04
N VAL A 126 -0.60 5.02 -1.53
CA VAL A 126 -1.60 4.67 -2.54
C VAL A 126 -0.99 4.17 -3.85
N ILE A 127 0.16 4.72 -4.27
CA ILE A 127 0.88 4.32 -5.48
C ILE A 127 1.50 2.93 -5.29
N VAL A 128 2.01 2.61 -4.10
CA VAL A 128 2.67 1.33 -3.83
C VAL A 128 1.66 0.23 -3.48
N TYR A 129 0.83 0.45 -2.46
CA TYR A 129 -0.06 -0.58 -1.90
C TYR A 129 -1.48 -0.53 -2.46
N GLY A 130 -1.96 0.64 -2.86
CA GLY A 130 -3.35 0.85 -3.25
C GLY A 130 -4.14 1.70 -2.28
N PRO A 131 -5.34 2.14 -2.71
CA PRO A 131 -6.22 2.85 -1.80
C PRO A 131 -6.59 1.92 -0.64
N ASP A 132 -6.79 2.52 0.52
CA ASP A 132 -7.34 1.88 1.71
C ASP A 132 -6.58 0.66 2.23
N TYR A 133 -5.24 0.67 2.09
CA TYR A 133 -4.37 -0.35 2.65
C TYR A 133 -3.83 0.08 4.01
N TYR A 134 -4.47 -0.41 5.08
CA TYR A 134 -4.08 -0.08 6.44
C TYR A 134 -3.75 -1.34 7.25
N ILE A 135 -2.81 -1.22 8.17
CA ILE A 135 -2.49 -2.23 9.17
C ILE A 135 -2.64 -1.60 10.55
N ALA A 136 -3.31 -2.28 11.46
CA ALA A 136 -3.51 -1.79 12.82
C ALA A 136 -3.21 -2.90 13.84
N PRO A 137 -2.76 -2.56 15.05
CA PRO A 137 -2.60 -3.54 16.12
C PRO A 137 -3.94 -4.23 16.45
N SER A 138 -3.88 -5.53 16.75
CA SER A 138 -4.98 -6.34 17.26
C SER A 138 -4.55 -7.02 18.56
N VAL A 139 -5.14 -6.58 19.68
CA VAL A 139 -4.97 -7.22 20.99
C VAL A 139 -3.55 -7.08 21.56
N VAL A 140 -3.02 -5.85 21.58
CA VAL A 140 -1.74 -5.52 22.23
C VAL A 140 -1.79 -4.16 22.89
N ARG A 141 -1.09 -4.04 24.01
CA ARG A 141 -0.82 -2.75 24.67
C ARG A 141 0.36 -2.09 23.97
N ILE A 142 0.14 -0.90 23.44
CA ILE A 142 1.12 -0.24 22.57
C ILE A 142 2.11 0.58 23.41
N ALA A 143 1.66 1.09 24.56
CA ALA A 143 2.50 1.81 25.52
C ALA A 143 3.72 1.05 26.05
N THR A 144 3.78 -0.27 25.91
CA THR A 144 4.94 -1.06 26.35
C THR A 144 6.06 -1.11 25.31
N TRP A 145 5.84 -0.58 24.11
CA TRP A 145 6.82 -0.66 23.03
C TRP A 145 7.95 0.34 23.26
N PRO A 146 9.23 -0.08 23.22
CA PRO A 146 10.35 0.78 23.54
C PRO A 146 10.45 2.00 22.63
N ILE A 147 10.14 1.86 21.34
CA ILE A 147 10.13 2.97 20.37
C ILE A 147 9.16 4.10 20.76
N LEU A 148 7.99 3.78 21.33
CA LEU A 148 7.03 4.81 21.74
C LEU A 148 7.51 5.54 22.98
N GLY A 149 8.13 4.81 23.92
CA GLY A 149 8.81 5.42 25.06
C GLY A 149 9.99 6.32 24.66
N TRP A 150 10.54 6.16 23.45
CA TRP A 150 11.60 7.02 22.91
C TRP A 150 11.06 8.29 22.23
N ILE A 151 10.13 8.15 21.28
CA ILE A 151 9.63 9.28 20.45
C ILE A 151 8.68 10.24 21.21
N TYR A 152 8.21 9.85 22.39
CA TYR A 152 7.39 10.70 23.27
C TYR A 152 8.16 11.25 24.49
N ARG A 153 9.49 11.18 24.52
CA ARG A 153 10.28 11.81 25.61
C ARG A 153 10.19 13.34 25.54
N PRO A 154 10.22 14.06 26.68
CA PRO A 154 10.10 15.51 26.70
C PRO A 154 11.14 16.28 25.86
N VAL A 155 12.38 15.76 25.77
CA VAL A 155 13.49 16.41 25.04
C VAL A 155 13.72 15.75 23.67
N TYR A 156 12.76 14.94 23.20
CA TYR A 156 12.86 14.27 21.93
C TYR A 156 12.77 15.26 20.76
N ARG A 157 13.64 15.07 19.76
CA ARG A 157 13.57 15.78 18.49
C ARG A 157 13.13 14.80 17.40
N PRO A 158 12.13 15.14 16.57
CA PRO A 158 11.68 14.26 15.51
C PRO A 158 12.84 13.75 14.66
N TYR A 159 12.91 12.44 14.49
CA TYR A 159 14.00 11.82 13.75
C TYR A 159 13.94 12.19 12.27
N ARG A 160 15.08 12.58 11.70
CA ARG A 160 15.22 12.76 10.26
C ARG A 160 16.48 12.03 9.83
N SER A 161 16.31 11.01 8.99
CA SER A 161 17.44 10.33 8.38
C SER A 161 18.36 11.32 7.69
N THR A 162 19.66 11.22 7.98
CA THR A 162 20.71 11.98 7.30
C THR A 162 21.03 11.42 5.92
N PHE A 163 20.50 10.24 5.59
CA PHE A 163 20.81 9.53 4.36
C PHE A 163 19.87 9.93 3.22
N TYR A 164 20.42 9.92 2.02
CA TYR A 164 19.73 10.24 0.77
C TYR A 164 20.40 9.48 -0.37
N PHE A 165 19.90 9.67 -1.59
CA PHE A 165 20.44 8.97 -2.75
C PHE A 165 21.94 9.28 -2.94
N GLY A 166 22.77 8.25 -2.98
CA GLY A 166 24.22 8.39 -3.10
C GLY A 166 24.98 8.68 -1.79
N TYR A 167 24.27 9.00 -0.69
CA TYR A 167 24.86 9.18 0.64
C TYR A 167 24.24 8.20 1.63
N TYR A 168 24.90 7.06 1.80
CA TYR A 168 24.42 5.93 2.59
C TYR A 168 25.28 5.69 3.83
N PRO A 169 24.71 5.06 4.87
CA PRO A 169 25.47 4.72 6.06
C PRO A 169 26.57 3.70 5.74
N ARG A 170 27.69 3.76 6.48
CA ARG A 170 28.82 2.83 6.33
C ARG A 170 28.43 1.35 6.54
N TRP A 171 27.38 1.09 7.33
CA TRP A 171 26.87 -0.25 7.58
C TRP A 171 25.98 -0.78 6.44
N TRP A 172 25.52 0.07 5.52
CA TRP A 172 24.70 -0.34 4.39
C TRP A 172 25.53 -0.42 3.11
N LYS A 173 25.21 -1.40 2.27
CA LYS A 173 25.76 -1.52 0.92
C LYS A 173 24.64 -1.94 -0.03
N PRO A 174 24.63 -1.47 -1.30
CA PRO A 174 23.64 -1.92 -2.27
C PRO A 174 23.64 -3.45 -2.42
N PHE A 175 22.47 -4.07 -2.32
CA PHE A 175 22.29 -5.50 -2.52
C PHE A 175 21.13 -5.77 -3.47
N ARG A 176 21.11 -6.96 -4.07
CA ARG A 176 20.10 -7.34 -5.07
C ARG A 176 18.83 -7.84 -4.35
N PRO A 177 17.64 -7.50 -4.86
CA PRO A 177 16.40 -8.05 -4.31
C PRO A 177 16.37 -9.58 -4.53
N VAL A 178 15.96 -10.30 -3.50
CA VAL A 178 15.77 -11.75 -3.58
C VAL A 178 14.45 -12.07 -4.29
N HIS A 179 14.37 -13.30 -4.81
CA HIS A 179 13.14 -13.77 -5.44
C HIS A 179 11.97 -13.76 -4.44
N ILE A 180 10.78 -13.39 -4.90
CA ILE A 180 9.58 -13.19 -4.06
C ILE A 180 9.25 -14.37 -3.13
N ASN A 181 9.51 -15.60 -3.57
CA ASN A 181 9.27 -16.78 -2.73
C ASN A 181 10.24 -16.83 -1.53
N VAL A 182 11.51 -16.48 -1.75
CA VAL A 182 12.52 -16.42 -0.69
C VAL A 182 12.18 -15.28 0.27
N TYR A 183 11.80 -14.13 -0.27
CA TYR A 183 11.36 -12.98 0.52
C TYR A 183 10.20 -13.34 1.46
N ARG A 184 9.14 -13.95 0.93
CA ARG A 184 7.97 -14.36 1.73
C ARG A 184 8.34 -15.37 2.82
N THR A 185 9.27 -16.28 2.56
CA THR A 185 9.76 -17.20 3.60
C THR A 185 10.49 -16.44 4.71
N ARG A 186 11.27 -15.40 4.38
CA ARG A 186 11.93 -14.56 5.38
C ARG A 186 10.92 -13.77 6.22
N THR A 187 9.92 -13.14 5.61
CA THR A 187 8.97 -12.31 6.37
C THR A 187 8.05 -13.12 7.27
N VAL A 188 7.79 -14.39 6.94
CA VAL A 188 6.95 -15.28 7.76
C VAL A 188 7.46 -15.41 9.20
N THR A 189 8.76 -15.30 9.48
CA THR A 189 9.27 -15.35 10.86
C THR A 189 8.71 -14.23 11.73
N PHE A 190 8.54 -13.03 11.16
CA PHE A 190 7.94 -11.87 11.82
C PHE A 190 6.42 -12.02 11.94
N THR A 191 5.76 -12.54 10.90
CA THR A 191 4.29 -12.58 10.85
C THR A 191 3.67 -13.85 11.45
N LYS A 192 4.47 -14.81 11.94
CA LYS A 192 3.99 -16.07 12.56
C LYS A 192 3.13 -15.85 13.80
N ARG A 193 3.45 -14.82 14.59
CA ARG A 193 2.73 -14.42 15.81
C ARG A 193 2.34 -12.95 15.70
N ASN A 194 1.65 -12.62 14.61
CA ASN A 194 1.33 -11.24 14.31
C ASN A 194 0.38 -10.65 15.35
N THR A 195 0.75 -9.48 15.85
CA THR A 195 -0.01 -8.61 16.74
C THR A 195 -0.74 -7.52 15.97
N PHE A 196 -0.70 -7.58 14.64
CA PHE A 196 -1.28 -6.62 13.73
C PHE A 196 -2.19 -7.30 12.70
N VAL A 197 -3.17 -6.56 12.19
CA VAL A 197 -4.14 -7.02 11.19
C VAL A 197 -4.32 -6.00 10.08
N VAL A 198 -4.60 -6.49 8.88
CA VAL A 198 -5.00 -5.63 7.76
C VAL A 198 -6.42 -5.14 7.99
N THR A 199 -6.64 -3.84 7.82
CA THR A 199 -7.94 -3.19 7.97
C THR A 199 -8.24 -2.34 6.74
N LYS A 200 -9.54 -2.09 6.48
CA LYS A 200 -10.00 -1.31 5.31
C LYS A 200 -10.32 0.15 5.64
N THR A 201 -10.16 0.54 6.90
CA THR A 201 -10.60 1.84 7.42
C THR A 201 -9.44 2.50 8.14
N ASN A 202 -9.28 3.80 7.91
CA ASN A 202 -8.38 4.60 8.72
C ASN A 202 -8.88 4.59 10.19
N ARG A 203 -7.98 4.36 11.14
CA ARG A 203 -8.28 4.30 12.58
C ARG A 203 -7.68 5.47 13.37
N VAL A 204 -6.80 6.27 12.75
CA VAL A 204 -6.10 7.39 13.40
C VAL A 204 -6.46 8.69 12.68
N LYS A 205 -6.49 9.80 13.41
CA LYS A 205 -6.70 11.11 12.78
C LYS A 205 -5.49 11.45 11.93
N THR A 206 -5.72 11.65 10.63
CA THR A 206 -4.68 12.21 9.77
C THR A 206 -4.40 13.65 10.19
N VAL A 207 -3.13 13.97 10.44
CA VAL A 207 -2.75 15.33 10.81
C VAL A 207 -2.73 16.22 9.58
N ASN A 208 -3.59 17.25 9.58
CA ASN A 208 -3.65 18.23 8.49
C ASN A 208 -2.76 19.47 8.73
N LYS A 209 -2.28 19.67 9.98
CA LYS A 209 -1.44 20.83 10.36
C LYS A 209 0.04 20.64 10.02
N VAL A 210 0.54 19.40 9.95
CA VAL A 210 1.83 19.12 9.30
C VAL A 210 1.60 19.38 7.82
N THR A 211 2.38 20.26 7.20
CA THR A 211 2.44 20.32 5.73
C THR A 211 3.23 19.11 5.23
N TYR A 212 2.73 17.90 5.49
CA TYR A 212 3.28 16.68 4.92
C TYR A 212 2.68 16.52 3.54
N LYS A 213 3.48 16.82 2.52
CA LYS A 213 3.13 16.56 1.12
C LYS A 213 3.76 15.22 0.74
N PRO A 214 2.95 14.19 0.43
CA PRO A 214 3.49 12.90 0.03
C PRO A 214 4.41 13.05 -1.19
N SER A 215 5.63 12.54 -1.07
CA SER A 215 6.59 12.47 -2.17
C SER A 215 6.24 11.30 -3.08
N ASN A 216 5.94 11.61 -4.34
CA ASN A 216 5.63 10.61 -5.35
C ASN A 216 6.59 10.76 -6.51
N SER A 217 7.37 9.70 -6.73
CA SER A 217 8.37 9.66 -7.79
C SER A 217 7.72 9.37 -9.13
N SER A 218 8.18 10.08 -10.16
CA SER A 218 7.87 9.81 -11.56
C SER A 218 8.37 8.43 -12.02
N LYS A 219 9.41 7.89 -11.38
CA LYS A 219 9.95 6.54 -11.62
C LYS A 219 9.00 5.45 -11.12
N VAL A 220 8.10 5.77 -10.19
CA VAL A 220 7.14 4.84 -9.61
C VAL A 220 5.77 5.01 -10.27
N THR A 221 5.66 4.56 -11.52
CA THR A 221 4.37 4.64 -12.22
C THR A 221 3.45 3.48 -11.83
N ARG A 222 2.34 3.79 -11.16
CA ARG A 222 1.18 2.90 -11.09
C ARG A 222 0.00 3.47 -11.86
N THR A 223 -0.11 3.15 -13.14
CA THR A 223 -1.37 3.41 -13.88
C THR A 223 -2.38 2.31 -13.52
N VAL A 224 -3.30 2.60 -12.60
CA VAL A 224 -4.46 1.74 -12.32
C VAL A 224 -5.62 2.19 -13.19
N GLY A 225 -5.98 1.38 -14.18
CA GLY A 225 -7.22 1.58 -14.94
C GLY A 225 -8.33 0.75 -14.32
N VAL A 226 -9.35 1.41 -13.75
CA VAL A 226 -10.59 0.75 -13.31
C VAL A 226 -11.69 1.05 -14.32
N LYS A 227 -12.28 0.00 -14.90
CA LYS A 227 -13.48 0.11 -15.75
C LYS A 227 -14.60 -0.74 -15.15
N LYS A 228 -15.73 -0.10 -14.84
CA LYS A 228 -16.97 -0.73 -14.39
C LYS A 228 -17.98 -0.64 -15.53
N THR A 229 -18.52 -1.77 -15.96
CA THR A 229 -19.55 -1.83 -17.01
C THR A 229 -20.68 -2.73 -16.56
N THR A 230 -21.91 -2.24 -16.68
CA THR A 230 -23.13 -3.00 -16.35
C THR A 230 -23.96 -3.14 -17.61
N THR A 231 -24.29 -4.38 -17.99
CA THR A 231 -25.15 -4.67 -19.15
C THR A 231 -25.97 -5.91 -18.82
N ASN A 232 -27.29 -5.88 -19.02
CA ASN A 232 -28.21 -7.00 -18.84
C ASN A 232 -27.99 -7.82 -17.54
N GLY A 233 -28.07 -7.16 -16.37
CA GLY A 233 -27.95 -7.83 -15.05
C GLY A 233 -26.53 -8.34 -14.71
N LYS A 234 -25.55 -8.08 -15.57
CA LYS A 234 -24.16 -8.51 -15.43
C LYS A 234 -23.25 -7.33 -15.16
N THR A 235 -22.69 -7.26 -13.95
CA THR A 235 -21.73 -6.22 -13.56
C THR A 235 -20.31 -6.75 -13.73
N THR A 236 -19.53 -6.05 -14.55
CA THR A 236 -18.15 -6.39 -14.82
C THR A 236 -17.23 -5.29 -14.31
N THR A 237 -16.33 -5.63 -13.39
CA THR A 237 -15.27 -4.74 -12.92
C THR A 237 -13.92 -5.25 -13.40
N ALA A 238 -13.22 -4.44 -14.19
CA ALA A 238 -11.87 -4.72 -14.66
C ALA A 238 -10.89 -3.74 -14.03
N VAL A 239 -9.87 -4.27 -13.37
CA VAL A 239 -8.75 -3.51 -12.79
C VAL A 239 -7.48 -3.95 -13.51
N GLY A 240 -6.77 -2.99 -14.11
CA GLY A 240 -5.50 -3.22 -14.80
C GLY A 240 -4.36 -2.40 -14.19
N VAL A 241 -3.19 -3.01 -14.04
CA VAL A 241 -1.93 -2.37 -13.63
C VAL A 241 -0.90 -2.53 -14.75
N LYS A 242 -0.27 -1.42 -15.16
CA LYS A 242 0.86 -1.41 -16.09
C LYS A 242 2.12 -1.01 -15.32
N LYS A 243 3.15 -1.86 -15.32
CA LYS A 243 4.50 -1.57 -14.81
C LYS A 243 5.49 -1.60 -15.97
N THR A 244 6.43 -0.67 -15.99
CA THR A 244 7.47 -0.56 -17.02
C THR A 244 8.83 -0.61 -16.33
N ARG A 245 9.75 -1.45 -16.82
CA ARG A 245 11.13 -1.57 -16.31
C ARG A 245 12.08 -1.22 -17.45
N THR A 246 13.08 -0.37 -17.22
CA THR A 246 14.15 -0.15 -18.19
C THR A 246 15.42 -0.80 -17.66
N THR A 247 16.00 -1.73 -18.42
CA THR A 247 17.26 -2.39 -18.06
C THR A 247 18.44 -1.46 -18.33
N ALA A 248 19.58 -1.67 -17.68
CA ALA A 248 20.82 -0.91 -17.90
C ALA A 248 21.23 -0.78 -19.39
N ASN A 249 20.86 -1.76 -20.22
CA ASN A 249 21.14 -1.78 -21.66
C ASN A 249 20.16 -0.90 -22.49
N GLY A 250 19.27 -0.13 -21.85
CA GLY A 250 18.27 0.73 -22.49
C GLY A 250 16.98 0.03 -22.96
N ASN A 251 16.85 -1.28 -22.78
CA ASN A 251 15.62 -2.02 -23.15
C ASN A 251 14.51 -1.84 -22.11
N THR A 252 13.27 -1.69 -22.57
CA THR A 252 12.10 -1.44 -21.73
C THR A 252 11.15 -2.64 -21.68
N VAL A 253 11.03 -3.31 -20.54
CA VAL A 253 10.07 -4.39 -20.29
C VAL A 253 8.79 -3.84 -19.63
N THR A 254 7.67 -3.88 -20.36
CA THR A 254 6.34 -3.58 -19.83
C THR A 254 5.61 -4.84 -19.38
N THR A 255 5.18 -4.87 -18.12
CA THR A 255 4.27 -5.89 -17.57
C THR A 255 2.88 -5.28 -17.37
N LYS A 256 1.87 -5.82 -18.05
CA LYS A 256 0.45 -5.50 -17.82
C LYS A 256 -0.20 -6.66 -17.06
N LYS A 257 -0.72 -6.39 -15.87
CA LYS A 257 -1.55 -7.32 -15.10
C LYS A 257 -2.97 -6.82 -15.05
N GLY A 258 -3.95 -7.73 -15.07
CA GLY A 258 -5.35 -7.35 -14.96
C GLY A 258 -6.18 -8.41 -14.26
N VAL A 259 -7.16 -7.95 -13.50
CA VAL A 259 -8.21 -8.77 -12.89
C VAL A 259 -9.54 -8.28 -13.42
N LYS A 260 -10.32 -9.17 -14.02
CA LYS A 260 -11.69 -8.88 -14.47
C LYS A 260 -12.64 -9.81 -13.71
N ARG A 261 -13.49 -9.22 -12.88
CA ARG A 261 -14.55 -9.89 -12.14
C ARG A 261 -15.89 -9.57 -12.79
N THR A 262 -16.71 -10.60 -12.95
CA THR A 262 -18.02 -10.51 -13.58
C THR A 262 -19.03 -11.19 -12.67
N ASN A 263 -19.98 -10.44 -12.16
CA ASN A 263 -21.10 -10.96 -11.39
C ASN A 263 -22.34 -10.99 -12.28
N ASN A 264 -23.01 -12.14 -12.37
CA ASN A 264 -24.26 -12.27 -13.12
C ASN A 264 -25.43 -12.47 -12.15
N LYS A 265 -26.26 -11.43 -11.98
CA LYS A 265 -27.41 -11.50 -11.06
C LYS A 265 -28.42 -12.58 -11.44
N ASN A 266 -28.58 -12.86 -12.72
CA ASN A 266 -29.60 -13.81 -13.21
C ASN A 266 -29.26 -15.27 -12.88
N THR A 267 -27.99 -15.58 -12.59
CA THR A 267 -27.53 -16.95 -12.33
C THR A 267 -26.88 -17.12 -10.96
N GLY A 268 -26.77 -16.05 -10.15
CA GLY A 268 -25.97 -16.04 -8.91
C GLY A 268 -24.45 -16.16 -9.09
N THR A 269 -23.97 -16.61 -10.25
CA THR A 269 -22.55 -16.93 -10.48
C THR A 269 -21.60 -15.73 -10.52
N THR A 270 -20.40 -15.91 -9.96
CA THR A 270 -19.28 -14.96 -10.03
C THR A 270 -18.11 -15.58 -10.80
N THR A 271 -17.69 -14.94 -11.89
CA THR A 271 -16.48 -15.34 -12.64
C THR A 271 -15.35 -14.34 -12.44
N THR A 272 -14.18 -14.83 -12.04
CA THR A 272 -12.96 -14.01 -11.91
C THR A 272 -11.91 -14.49 -12.92
N THR A 273 -11.41 -13.56 -13.73
CA THR A 273 -10.33 -13.82 -14.69
C THR A 273 -9.10 -12.99 -14.31
N LYS A 274 -7.94 -13.65 -14.18
CA LYS A 274 -6.64 -13.01 -13.93
C LYS A 274 -5.75 -13.18 -15.15
N GLY A 275 -5.13 -12.10 -15.61
CA GLY A 275 -4.25 -12.11 -16.77
C GLY A 275 -2.94 -11.36 -16.55
N VAL A 276 -1.85 -11.87 -17.10
CA VAL A 276 -0.54 -11.22 -17.11
C VAL A 276 -0.01 -11.21 -18.55
N LYS A 277 0.46 -10.06 -19.03
CA LYS A 277 1.13 -9.88 -20.32
C LYS A 277 2.46 -9.15 -20.10
N LYS A 278 3.58 -9.75 -20.48
CA LYS A 278 4.91 -9.13 -20.52
C LYS A 278 5.32 -8.84 -21.97
N THR A 279 5.79 -7.62 -22.23
CA THR A 279 6.29 -7.16 -23.53
C THR A 279 7.65 -6.49 -23.31
N LYS A 280 8.66 -6.92 -24.04
CA LYS A 280 9.96 -6.26 -24.11
C LYS A 280 9.94 -5.30 -25.30
N THR A 281 10.44 -4.10 -25.10
CA THR A 281 10.69 -3.11 -26.15
C THR A 281 12.20 -2.90 -26.15
N ASN A 282 12.85 -3.08 -27.28
CA ASN A 282 14.28 -2.84 -27.39
C ASN A 282 14.55 -1.34 -27.61
N LYS A 283 15.81 -0.93 -27.48
CA LYS A 283 16.25 0.46 -27.64
C LYS A 283 15.91 1.06 -29.02
N ASP A 284 15.79 0.21 -30.05
CA ASP A 284 15.38 0.54 -31.43
C ASP A 284 13.85 0.69 -31.59
N GLY A 285 13.07 0.55 -30.52
CA GLY A 285 11.61 0.61 -30.55
C GLY A 285 10.90 -0.71 -30.93
N SER A 286 11.65 -1.75 -31.31
CA SER A 286 11.08 -3.07 -31.66
C SER A 286 10.45 -3.74 -30.44
N LYS A 287 9.28 -4.38 -30.62
CA LYS A 287 8.49 -4.98 -29.52
C LYS A 287 8.41 -6.49 -29.65
N THR A 288 8.88 -7.20 -28.62
CA THR A 288 8.76 -8.66 -28.50
C THR A 288 7.85 -9.04 -27.33
N LYS A 289 6.91 -9.96 -27.57
CA LYS A 289 5.99 -10.44 -26.53
C LYS A 289 6.61 -11.61 -25.79
N VAL A 290 6.90 -11.42 -24.51
CA VAL A 290 7.71 -12.37 -23.72
C VAL A 290 6.86 -13.41 -23.00
N LYS A 291 5.69 -13.03 -22.47
CA LYS A 291 4.82 -13.97 -21.73
C LYS A 291 3.36 -13.52 -21.73
N LYS A 292 2.42 -14.46 -21.91
CA LYS A 292 0.97 -14.22 -21.73
C LYS A 292 0.37 -15.39 -20.95
N THR A 293 -0.23 -15.11 -19.79
CA THR A 293 -0.95 -16.11 -18.98
C THR A 293 -2.34 -15.61 -18.64
N LYS A 294 -3.32 -16.52 -18.64
CA LYS A 294 -4.73 -16.25 -18.31
C LYS A 294 -5.25 -17.39 -17.43
N LYS A 295 -5.80 -17.08 -16.26
CA LYS A 295 -6.47 -18.03 -15.36
C LYS A 295 -7.92 -17.58 -15.15
N VAL A 296 -8.85 -18.52 -15.16
CA VAL A 296 -10.28 -18.29 -14.97
C VAL A 296 -10.74 -19.12 -13.76
N LYS A 297 -11.45 -18.50 -12.82
CA LYS A 297 -12.09 -19.19 -11.70
C LYS A 297 -13.56 -18.82 -11.67
N LYS A 298 -14.43 -19.82 -11.68
CA LYS A 298 -15.88 -19.67 -11.53
C LYS A 298 -16.26 -20.08 -10.10
N LYS A 299 -17.14 -19.31 -9.47
CA LYS A 299 -17.76 -19.66 -8.20
C LYS A 299 -19.26 -19.60 -8.44
N ASP A 300 -19.90 -20.74 -8.28
CA ASP A 300 -21.35 -20.88 -8.31
C ASP A 300 -21.91 -20.60 -6.90
#